data_AF-A0A3D2SQ90-F1
#
_entry.id   AF-A0A3D2SQ90-F1
#
_cell.length_a   1.000
_cell.length_b   1.000
_cell.length_c   1.000
_cell.angle_alpha   90.00
_cell.angle_beta   90.00
_cell.angle_gamma   90.00
#
_symmetry.space_group_name_H-M   'P 1'
#
loop_
_entity.id
_entity.type
_entity.pdbx_description
1 polymer ?
#
loop_
_entity_poly.entity_id
_entity_poly.type
_entity_poly.pdbx_seq_one_letter_code
_entity_poly.pdbx_strand_id
1 'polypeptide(L)'
;MTVEVRWLQALANHPEIIEVAAFSGETNSALDAIVSNFSEDDANRIKEIERTTNHDVKAVEYFLKEKIANIDELKDAGEFIHFACTSEDINNLSHALMLKNGREVLVASMKQILNAIAALATTHADQPMLSRTHGQTASPT
;
A
#
# COMPACT_ATOMS: atom_id res chain seq x y z
N MET A 1 3.73 -5.33 -6.26
CA MET A 1 4.55 -6.29 -5.48
C MET A 1 3.78 -6.85 -4.29
N THR A 2 3.35 -6.05 -3.30
CA THR A 2 2.58 -6.57 -2.14
C THR A 2 1.34 -7.37 -2.55
N VAL A 3 0.53 -6.85 -3.48
CA VAL A 3 -0.70 -7.53 -3.94
C VAL A 3 -0.39 -8.89 -4.55
N GLU A 4 0.62 -8.99 -5.41
CA GLU A 4 1.07 -10.24 -6.04
C GLU A 4 1.51 -11.30 -5.02
N VAL A 5 2.34 -10.90 -4.04
CA VAL A 5 2.81 -11.82 -2.99
C VAL A 5 1.63 -12.34 -2.17
N ARG A 6 0.71 -11.44 -1.79
CA ARG A 6 -0.47 -11.80 -1.02
C ARG A 6 -1.44 -12.65 -1.83
N TRP A 7 -1.52 -12.45 -3.14
CA TRP A 7 -2.31 -13.28 -4.04
C TRP A 7 -1.77 -14.71 -4.10
N LEU A 8 -0.45 -14.88 -4.31
CA LEU A 8 0.18 -16.20 -4.31
C LEU A 8 -0.02 -16.94 -2.97
N GLN A 9 0.13 -16.23 -1.84
CA GLN A 9 -0.16 -16.81 -0.52
C GLN A 9 -1.63 -17.17 -0.35
N ALA A 10 -2.56 -16.39 -0.91
CA ALA A 10 -3.98 -16.70 -0.87
C ALA A 10 -4.30 -17.97 -1.69
N LEU A 11 -3.68 -18.14 -2.86
CA LEU A 11 -3.79 -19.36 -3.66
C LEU A 11 -3.29 -20.58 -2.89
N ALA A 12 -2.09 -20.49 -2.30
CA ALA A 12 -1.49 -21.58 -1.51
C ALA A 12 -2.33 -21.97 -0.27
N ASN A 13 -3.05 -21.01 0.31
CA ASN A 13 -3.92 -21.25 1.46
C ASN A 13 -5.32 -21.75 1.08
N HIS A 14 -5.64 -21.86 -0.22
CA HIS A 14 -6.94 -22.32 -0.69
C HIS A 14 -6.94 -23.85 -0.90
N PRO A 15 -7.65 -24.65 -0.08
CA PRO A 15 -7.53 -26.12 -0.11
C PRO A 15 -7.90 -26.80 -1.44
N GLU A 16 -8.72 -26.14 -2.26
CA GLU A 16 -9.15 -26.69 -3.56
C GLU A 16 -8.14 -26.45 -4.69
N ILE A 17 -7.13 -25.59 -4.49
CA ILE A 17 -6.08 -25.31 -5.48
C ILE A 17 -4.89 -26.22 -5.17
N ILE A 18 -4.99 -27.48 -5.61
CA ILE A 18 -4.01 -28.53 -5.27
C ILE A 18 -2.67 -28.34 -5.97
N GLU A 19 -2.63 -27.57 -7.06
CA GLU A 19 -1.42 -27.24 -7.82
C GLU A 19 -0.49 -26.29 -7.05
N VAL A 20 -1.01 -25.58 -6.04
CA VAL A 20 -0.24 -24.71 -5.15
C VAL A 20 -0.44 -25.19 -3.71
N ALA A 21 0.44 -26.08 -3.26
CA ALA A 21 0.39 -26.58 -1.89
C ALA A 21 0.61 -25.45 -0.87
N ALA A 22 0.03 -25.62 0.32
CA ALA A 22 0.22 -24.68 1.42
C ALA A 22 1.71 -24.54 1.78
N PHE A 23 2.19 -23.29 1.77
CA PHE A 23 3.58 -22.97 2.06
C PHE A 23 3.91 -23.16 3.55
N SER A 24 5.15 -23.57 3.83
CA SER A 24 5.67 -23.60 5.18
C SER A 24 5.74 -22.20 5.82
N GLY A 25 5.91 -22.16 7.14
CA GLY A 25 6.11 -20.89 7.86
C GLY A 25 7.38 -20.15 7.40
N GLU A 26 8.41 -20.89 7.02
CA GLU A 26 9.68 -20.37 6.50
C GLU A 26 9.49 -19.71 5.13
N THR A 27 8.81 -20.39 4.20
CA THR A 27 8.46 -19.84 2.88
C THR A 27 7.57 -18.61 3.01
N ASN A 28 6.53 -18.64 3.86
CA ASN A 28 5.69 -17.47 4.10
C ASN A 28 6.48 -16.29 4.67
N SER A 29 7.40 -16.55 5.60
CA SER A 29 8.27 -15.51 6.15
C SER A 29 9.22 -14.92 5.10
N ALA A 30 9.73 -15.74 4.18
CA ALA A 30 10.57 -15.28 3.08
C ALA A 30 9.77 -14.40 2.10
N LEU A 31 8.54 -14.78 1.76
CA LEU A 31 7.62 -13.96 0.96
C LEU A 31 7.29 -12.63 1.65
N ASP A 32 7.04 -12.65 2.96
CA ASP A 32 6.83 -11.45 3.75
C ASP A 32 8.06 -10.53 3.77
N ALA A 33 9.25 -11.12 3.84
CA ALA A 33 10.51 -10.38 3.81
C ALA A 33 10.74 -9.66 2.46
N ILE A 34 10.29 -10.22 1.34
CA ILE A 34 10.32 -9.53 0.03
C ILE A 34 9.48 -8.24 0.10
N VAL A 35 8.32 -8.30 0.77
CA VAL A 35 7.45 -7.14 0.94
C VAL A 35 8.03 -6.12 1.91
N SER A 36 8.49 -6.57 3.08
CA SER A 36 8.94 -5.67 4.15
C SER A 36 10.29 -5.02 3.87
N ASN A 37 11.16 -5.69 3.11
CA ASN A 37 12.52 -5.23 2.84
C ASN A 37 12.68 -4.66 1.42
N PHE A 38 11.57 -4.39 0.74
CA PHE A 38 11.60 -3.77 -0.57
C PHE A 38 12.31 -2.41 -0.54
N SER A 39 13.27 -2.26 -1.44
CA SER A 39 14.18 -1.12 -1.49
C SER A 39 14.08 -0.34 -2.79
N GLU A 40 14.74 0.82 -2.85
CA GLU A 40 14.89 1.58 -4.10
C GLU A 40 15.67 0.79 -5.16
N ASP A 41 16.64 -0.03 -4.75
CA ASP A 41 17.39 -0.89 -5.67
C ASP A 41 16.48 -1.95 -6.31
N ASP A 42 15.55 -2.51 -5.54
CA ASP A 42 14.52 -3.42 -6.07
C ASP A 42 13.59 -2.71 -7.06
N ALA A 43 13.16 -1.49 -6.75
CA ALA A 43 12.37 -0.67 -7.67
C ALA A 43 13.13 -0.39 -8.98
N ASN A 44 14.43 -0.07 -8.88
CA ASN A 44 15.29 0.13 -10.04
C ASN A 44 15.45 -1.15 -10.87
N ARG A 45 15.57 -2.31 -10.22
CA ARG A 45 15.61 -3.61 -10.91
C ARG A 45 14.31 -3.88 -11.68
N ILE A 46 13.15 -3.57 -11.11
CA ILE A 46 11.87 -3.67 -11.82
C ILE A 46 11.85 -2.75 -13.05
N LYS A 47 12.32 -1.50 -12.93
CA LYS A 47 12.41 -0.58 -14.08
C LYS A 47 13.37 -1.09 -15.15
N GLU A 48 14.45 -1.78 -14.79
CA GLU A 48 15.36 -2.41 -15.75
C GLU A 48 14.65 -3.52 -16.55
N ILE A 49 13.94 -4.41 -15.86
CA ILE A 49 13.15 -5.48 -16.48
C ILE A 49 12.06 -4.88 -17.39
N GLU A 50 11.41 -3.81 -16.94
CA GLU A 50 10.37 -3.10 -17.69
C GLU A 50 10.88 -2.56 -19.04
N ARG A 51 12.16 -2.19 -19.14
CA ARG A 51 12.74 -1.76 -20.44
C ARG A 51 12.72 -2.88 -21.48
N THR A 52 12.71 -4.15 -21.06
CA THR A 52 12.63 -5.30 -21.95
C THR A 52 11.18 -5.74 -22.16
N THR A 53 10.36 -5.76 -21.11
CA THR A 53 8.96 -6.21 -21.21
C THR A 53 8.02 -5.15 -21.82
N ASN A 54 8.39 -3.87 -21.73
CA ASN A 54 7.56 -2.71 -22.02
C ASN A 54 6.19 -2.75 -21.32
N HIS A 55 6.16 -3.36 -20.12
CA HIS A 55 4.97 -3.53 -19.30
C HIS A 55 5.38 -3.62 -17.82
N ASP A 56 4.87 -2.70 -17.01
CA ASP A 56 5.17 -2.52 -15.59
C ASP A 56 4.76 -3.71 -14.70
N VAL A 57 3.51 -4.18 -14.77
CA VAL A 57 3.02 -5.33 -14.00
C VAL A 57 3.78 -6.59 -14.38
N LYS A 58 4.04 -6.81 -15.68
CA LYS A 58 4.86 -7.94 -16.13
C LYS A 58 6.29 -7.87 -15.57
N ALA A 59 6.86 -6.67 -15.45
CA ALA A 59 8.18 -6.52 -14.86
C ALA A 59 8.21 -6.89 -13.36
N VAL A 60 7.13 -6.58 -12.62
CA VAL A 60 6.96 -7.02 -11.23
C VAL A 60 6.88 -8.55 -11.13
N GLU A 61 6.17 -9.22 -12.04
CA GLU A 61 6.10 -10.69 -12.08
C GLU A 61 7.49 -11.31 -12.26
N TYR A 62 8.26 -10.85 -13.25
CA TYR A 62 9.63 -11.32 -13.49
C TYR A 62 10.54 -11.07 -12.29
N PHE A 63 10.47 -9.88 -11.69
CA PHE A 63 11.24 -9.56 -10.49
C PHE A 63 10.90 -10.50 -9.33
N LEU A 64 9.62 -10.83 -9.13
CA LEU A 64 9.22 -11.78 -8.09
C LEU A 64 9.76 -13.17 -8.37
N LYS A 65 9.72 -13.64 -9.64
CA LYS A 65 10.35 -14.90 -10.05
C LYS A 65 11.86 -14.92 -9.73
N GLU A 66 12.57 -13.81 -9.96
CA GLU A 66 13.99 -13.69 -9.58
C GLU A 66 14.20 -13.83 -8.06
N LYS A 67 13.35 -13.20 -7.24
CA LYS A 67 13.48 -13.23 -5.77
C LYS A 67 13.19 -14.60 -5.15
N ILE A 68 12.30 -15.38 -5.75
CA ILE A 68 11.86 -16.68 -5.20
C ILE A 68 12.58 -17.89 -5.79
N ALA A 69 13.43 -17.71 -6.82
CA ALA A 69 14.06 -18.80 -7.57
C ALA A 69 14.84 -19.81 -6.72
N ASN A 70 15.35 -19.38 -5.55
CA ASN A 70 16.14 -20.22 -4.65
C ASN A 70 15.33 -20.87 -3.51
N ILE A 71 13.99 -20.73 -3.53
CA ILE A 71 13.10 -21.33 -2.53
C ILE A 71 12.43 -22.55 -3.17
N ASP A 72 12.75 -23.74 -2.69
CA ASP A 72 12.32 -24.99 -3.33
C ASP A 72 10.79 -25.13 -3.44
N GLU A 73 10.05 -24.76 -2.38
CA GLU A 73 8.57 -24.76 -2.39
C GLU A 73 7.96 -23.81 -3.44
N LEU A 74 8.73 -22.83 -3.91
CA LEU A 74 8.27 -21.80 -4.84
C LEU A 74 8.75 -22.02 -6.28
N LYS A 75 9.55 -23.06 -6.56
CA LYS A 75 10.02 -23.35 -7.92
C LYS A 75 8.86 -23.57 -8.90
N ASP A 76 7.92 -24.42 -8.52
CA ASP A 76 6.75 -24.73 -9.35
C ASP A 76 5.61 -23.71 -9.11
N ALA A 77 5.42 -23.30 -7.85
CA ALA A 77 4.38 -22.32 -7.49
C ALA A 77 4.66 -20.91 -8.04
N GLY A 78 5.91 -20.59 -8.43
CA GLY A 78 6.27 -19.31 -9.02
C GLY A 78 5.58 -19.02 -10.36
N GLU A 79 5.14 -20.05 -11.08
CA GLU A 79 4.33 -19.88 -12.30
C GLU A 79 2.88 -19.46 -12.00
N PHE A 80 2.44 -19.53 -10.74
CA PHE A 80 1.14 -19.03 -10.28
C PHE A 80 1.18 -17.57 -9.82
N ILE A 81 2.33 -16.89 -9.91
CA ILE A 81 2.36 -15.43 -9.76
C ILE A 81 1.46 -14.84 -10.84
N HIS A 82 0.60 -13.89 -10.46
CA HIS A 82 -0.39 -13.27 -11.35
C HIS A 82 -1.44 -14.24 -11.93
N PHE A 83 -1.60 -15.45 -11.39
CA PHE A 83 -2.53 -16.45 -11.92
C PHE A 83 -3.97 -15.91 -11.95
N ALA A 84 -4.57 -15.95 -13.15
CA ALA A 84 -5.92 -15.48 -13.45
C ALA A 84 -6.21 -14.01 -13.14
N CYS A 85 -5.20 -13.20 -12.84
CA CYS A 85 -5.34 -11.77 -12.65
C CYS A 85 -5.27 -11.04 -14.00
N THR A 86 -5.94 -9.89 -14.07
CA THR A 86 -5.59 -8.82 -14.99
C THR A 86 -4.73 -7.77 -14.28
N SER A 87 -4.00 -6.96 -15.04
CA SER A 87 -3.24 -5.83 -14.52
C SER A 87 -4.06 -4.94 -13.58
N GLU A 88 -5.35 -4.76 -13.86
CA GLU A 88 -6.24 -3.93 -13.03
C GLU A 88 -6.57 -4.52 -11.66
N ASP A 89 -6.54 -5.86 -11.49
CA ASP A 89 -6.69 -6.47 -10.17
C ASP A 89 -5.51 -6.09 -9.25
N ILE A 90 -4.34 -5.93 -9.85
CA ILE A 90 -3.12 -5.52 -9.14
C ILE A 90 -3.11 -4.00 -8.92
N ASN A 91 -3.43 -3.23 -9.96
CA ASN A 91 -3.38 -1.78 -9.92
C ASN A 91 -4.41 -1.19 -8.95
N ASN A 92 -5.67 -1.63 -9.03
CA ASN A 92 -6.73 -1.05 -8.22
C ASN A 92 -6.51 -1.31 -6.71
N LEU A 93 -6.02 -2.50 -6.33
CA LEU A 93 -5.70 -2.86 -4.95
C LEU A 93 -4.46 -2.09 -4.48
N SER A 94 -3.46 -1.93 -5.35
CA SER A 94 -2.28 -1.12 -5.04
C SER A 94 -2.68 0.34 -4.77
N HIS A 95 -3.52 0.94 -5.62
CA HIS A 95 -4.04 2.28 -5.39
C HIS A 95 -4.91 2.39 -4.14
N ALA A 96 -5.76 1.40 -3.86
CA ALA A 96 -6.57 1.37 -2.65
C ALA A 96 -5.68 1.36 -1.38
N LEU A 97 -4.62 0.56 -1.37
CA LEU A 97 -3.64 0.53 -0.27
C LEU A 97 -2.90 1.86 -0.13
N MET A 98 -2.45 2.45 -1.25
CA MET A 98 -1.80 3.77 -1.26
C MET A 98 -2.72 4.85 -0.67
N LEU A 99 -3.98 4.91 -1.11
CA LEU A 99 -4.97 5.88 -0.62
C LEU A 99 -5.30 5.67 0.86
N LYS A 100 -5.46 4.40 1.28
CA LYS A 100 -5.73 4.07 2.68
C LYS A 100 -4.60 4.55 3.59
N ASN A 101 -3.36 4.24 3.24
CA ASN A 101 -2.18 4.61 4.04
C ASN A 101 -1.93 6.12 3.98
N GLY A 102 -2.04 6.73 2.80
CA GLY A 102 -1.90 8.19 2.63
C GLY A 102 -2.94 8.98 3.43
N ARG A 103 -4.17 8.46 3.53
CA ARG A 103 -5.24 9.06 4.35
C ARG A 103 -4.86 9.11 5.84
N GLU A 104 -4.17 8.10 6.37
CA GLU A 104 -3.76 8.11 7.79
C GLU A 104 -2.82 9.27 8.10
N VAL A 105 -1.87 9.55 7.20
CA VAL A 105 -0.97 10.72 7.29
C VAL A 105 -1.76 12.03 7.20
N LEU A 106 -2.67 12.15 6.23
CA LEU A 106 -3.51 13.34 6.06
C LEU A 106 -4.36 13.62 7.31
N VAL A 107 -5.01 12.59 7.86
CA VAL A 107 -5.85 12.70 9.05
C VAL A 107 -5.02 13.13 10.27
N ALA A 108 -3.79 12.63 10.42
CA ALA A 108 -2.90 13.07 11.49
C ALA A 108 -2.61 14.58 11.42
N SER A 109 -2.26 15.08 10.24
CA SER A 109 -2.02 16.52 10.01
C SER A 109 -3.29 17.36 10.23
N MET A 110 -4.45 16.89 9.76
CA MET A 110 -5.72 17.58 9.98
C MET A 110 -6.07 17.68 11.48
N LYS A 111 -5.79 16.63 12.25
CA LYS A 111 -5.99 16.64 13.72
C LYS A 111 -5.10 17.66 14.41
N GLN A 112 -3.86 17.88 13.95
CA GLN A 112 -2.99 18.92 14.51
C GLN A 112 -3.60 20.31 14.33
N ILE A 113 -4.11 20.61 13.12
CA ILE A 113 -4.78 21.88 12.82
C ILE A 113 -6.05 22.03 13.67
N LEU A 114 -6.89 20.99 13.73
CA LEU A 114 -8.10 20.98 14.54
C LEU A 114 -7.81 21.28 16.01
N ASN A 115 -6.79 20.62 16.58
CA ASN A 115 -6.40 20.82 17.97
C ASN A 115 -5.86 22.22 18.22
N ALA A 116 -5.08 22.78 17.28
CA ALA A 116 -4.59 24.16 17.39
C ALA A 116 -5.73 25.17 17.39
N ILE A 117 -6.72 25.01 16.50
CA ILE A 117 -7.91 25.86 16.47
C ILE A 117 -8.73 25.71 17.76
N ALA A 118 -8.94 24.48 18.24
CA ALA A 118 -9.67 24.22 19.48
C ALA A 118 -8.97 24.82 20.71
N ALA A 119 -7.63 24.78 20.73
CA ALA A 119 -6.84 25.40 21.79
C ALA A 119 -6.99 26.93 21.79
N LEU A 120 -6.96 27.57 20.61
CA LEU A 120 -7.23 29.02 20.48
C LEU A 120 -8.63 29.38 20.95
N ALA A 121 -9.64 28.60 20.55
CA ALA A 121 -11.03 28.82 20.97
C ALA A 121 -11.17 28.74 22.49
N THR A 122 -10.53 27.75 23.13
CA THR A 122 -10.56 27.61 24.59
C THR A 122 -9.80 28.73 25.29
N THR A 123 -8.63 29.12 24.78
CA THR A 123 -7.78 30.18 25.35
C THR A 123 -8.47 31.54 25.33
N HIS A 124 -9.26 31.82 24.30
CA HIS A 124 -9.92 33.10 24.08
C HIS A 124 -11.43 33.06 24.34
N ALA A 125 -11.95 32.04 25.04
CA ALA A 125 -13.38 31.80 25.22
C ALA A 125 -14.13 32.99 25.84
N ASP A 126 -13.52 33.70 26.79
CA ASP A 126 -14.11 34.84 27.50
C ASP A 126 -13.71 36.20 26.91
N GLN A 127 -12.98 36.22 25.80
CA GLN A 127 -12.49 37.46 25.19
C GLN A 127 -13.59 38.07 24.30
N PRO A 128 -14.25 39.17 24.70
CA PRO A 128 -15.29 39.76 23.87
C PRO A 128 -14.67 40.35 22.59
N MET A 129 -15.28 40.09 21.45
CA MET A 129 -14.84 40.64 20.16
C MET A 129 -15.99 41.39 19.47
N LEU A 130 -15.70 42.60 18.98
CA LEU A 130 -16.64 43.33 18.13
C LEU A 130 -16.77 42.60 16.78
N SER A 131 -17.92 41.98 16.56
CA SER A 131 -18.22 41.30 15.30
C SER A 131 -18.32 42.28 14.13
N ARG A 132 -18.05 41.76 12.93
CA ARG A 132 -18.28 42.47 11.67
C ARG A 132 -19.12 41.63 10.72
N THR A 133 -20.27 42.16 10.30
CA THR A 133 -21.09 41.60 9.23
C THR A 133 -21.08 42.58 8.06
N HIS A 134 -20.75 42.11 6.85
CA HIS A 134 -20.52 42.97 5.68
C HIS A 134 -19.50 44.12 5.95
N GLY A 135 -18.54 43.89 6.85
CA GLY A 135 -17.53 44.86 7.26
C GLY A 135 -17.99 45.91 8.29
N GLN A 136 -19.28 45.94 8.62
CA GLN A 136 -19.87 46.88 9.58
C GLN A 136 -20.00 46.28 10.98
N THR A 137 -19.99 47.16 11.99
CA THR A 137 -20.19 46.86 13.41
C THR A 137 -21.46 46.03 13.63
N ALA A 138 -21.34 44.91 14.34
CA ALA A 138 -22.45 44.03 14.71
C ALA A 138 -22.38 43.63 16.20
N SER A 139 -23.39 42.90 16.68
CA SER A 139 -23.41 42.36 18.04
C SER A 139 -22.15 41.53 18.34
N PRO A 140 -21.49 41.71 19.51
CA PRO A 140 -20.29 40.97 19.87
C PRO A 140 -20.43 39.45 19.82
N THR A 141 -19.30 38.75 19.64
CA THR A 141 -19.14 37.30 19.75
C THR A 141 -18.05 36.94 20.75
#